data_AF-A0A0A7PMD6-F1
#
_entry.id   AF-A0A0A7PMD6-F1
#
_cell.length_a   1.000
_cell.length_b   1.000
_cell.length_c   1.000
_cell.angle_alpha   90.00
_cell.angle_beta   90.00
_cell.angle_gamma   90.00
#
_symmetry.space_group_name_H-M   'P 1'
#
loop_
_entity.id
_entity.type
_entity.pdbx_description
1 polymer ?
#
loop_
_entity_poly.entity_id
_entity_poly.type
_entity_poly.pdbx_seq_one_letter_code
_entity_poly.pdbx_strand_id
1 'polypeptide(L)'
;MEHPVRKASAERIVARLLLSGALLHLTACGQPTAETPDQATKTAASDPAAAKQTSRPLPRHILAWAANMRRECLSVGGTPQLTSEPVPQLVADFNSDRKEDFLIPDGFMQCDGALTYFTSGQVPNYTIFVSTEKGHDETGISSLDVSAAKFSGRDVLILSTGGPGAYERPYDRYAFGWDGKKMAPLAFYDAKGGRVNEDGSPWRSGAAISTAFPPIPKGYYAANMSCARAHSAQAASDGPASLVQFDDSALTWFDGGPEIRGFESLGNNRFRIRARSYGNGDDTKGTSADFVIRVTGASTFVTEPGSFLFDGQESFIHCPTNTVPKAVRDWFEG
;
A
#
# COMPACT_ATOMS: atom_id res chain seq x y z
N MET A 1 -49.90 52.83 -7.67
CA MET A 1 -50.25 51.84 -6.64
C MET A 1 -49.04 51.61 -5.76
N GLU A 2 -49.17 52.10 -4.53
CA GLU A 2 -48.59 51.63 -3.26
C GLU A 2 -47.22 50.91 -3.24
N HIS A 3 -46.27 51.59 -2.58
CA HIS A 3 -45.19 51.06 -1.72
C HIS A 3 -45.66 50.05 -0.65
N PRO A 4 -44.81 49.47 0.25
CA PRO A 4 -43.34 49.33 0.33
C PRO A 4 -42.86 47.92 0.81
N VAL A 5 -41.54 47.65 0.80
CA VAL A 5 -40.89 46.84 1.87
C VAL A 5 -39.56 47.47 2.29
N ARG A 6 -39.29 47.36 3.59
CA ARG A 6 -38.51 48.20 4.50
C ARG A 6 -36.98 48.01 4.46
N LYS A 7 -36.29 49.08 4.88
CA LYS A 7 -34.93 49.08 5.46
C LYS A 7 -34.91 48.39 6.83
N ALA A 8 -33.79 47.73 7.16
CA ALA A 8 -33.22 47.72 8.51
C ALA A 8 -31.71 47.49 8.48
N SER A 9 -30.97 48.46 9.02
CA SER A 9 -29.57 48.37 9.45
C SER A 9 -29.56 48.17 10.96
N ALA A 10 -28.58 47.42 11.49
CA ALA A 10 -28.04 47.43 12.86
C ALA A 10 -27.23 46.14 13.06
N GLU A 11 -26.17 46.01 13.84
CA GLU A 11 -25.17 46.88 14.44
C GLU A 11 -24.11 45.92 15.03
N ARG A 12 -22.90 46.42 15.25
CA ARG A 12 -21.76 45.68 15.81
C ARG A 12 -22.00 45.27 17.27
N ILE A 13 -21.54 44.08 17.67
CA ILE A 13 -21.08 43.81 19.04
C ILE A 13 -19.72 43.12 19.00
N VAL A 14 -18.74 43.79 19.61
CA VAL A 14 -17.40 43.35 19.94
C VAL A 14 -17.46 42.73 21.34
N ALA A 15 -16.84 41.58 21.55
CA ALA A 15 -16.46 41.13 22.89
C ALA A 15 -15.07 40.47 22.86
N ARG A 16 -14.10 41.22 23.41
CA ARG A 16 -12.80 40.72 23.88
C ARG A 16 -13.03 39.90 25.15
N LEU A 17 -12.41 38.74 25.25
CA LEU A 17 -12.01 38.18 26.55
C LEU A 17 -10.50 37.91 26.52
N LEU A 18 -9.77 38.73 27.27
CA LEU A 18 -8.49 38.40 27.88
C LEU A 18 -8.82 37.91 29.29
N LEU A 19 -8.27 36.77 29.71
CA LEU A 19 -7.89 36.61 31.11
C LEU A 19 -6.69 35.67 31.23
N SER A 20 -5.72 36.17 31.97
CA SER A 20 -4.43 35.58 32.28
C SER A 20 -4.51 34.49 33.35
N GLY A 21 -3.56 33.56 33.28
CA GLY A 21 -2.79 33.12 34.45
C GLY A 21 -3.31 31.89 35.21
N ALA A 22 -2.58 30.78 35.09
CA ALA A 22 -2.17 29.98 36.24
C ALA A 22 -0.94 29.13 35.88
N LEU A 23 0.13 29.42 36.60
CA LEU A 23 1.38 28.68 36.68
C LEU A 23 1.13 27.37 37.45
N LEU A 24 1.53 26.22 36.89
CA LEU A 24 1.69 24.98 37.65
C LEU A 24 2.96 24.27 37.15
N HIS A 25 3.99 24.31 38.00
CA HIS A 25 5.11 23.39 37.96
C HIS A 25 4.62 21.99 38.33
N LEU A 26 5.02 20.96 37.58
CA LEU A 26 5.30 19.62 38.13
C LEU A 26 6.06 18.74 37.12
N THR A 27 7.26 18.37 37.57
CA THR A 27 7.96 17.07 37.40
C THR A 27 8.19 16.48 36.02
N ALA A 28 9.48 16.44 35.68
CA ALA A 28 10.11 15.58 34.71
C ALA A 28 9.81 14.08 34.98
N CYS A 29 9.29 13.41 33.95
CA CYS A 29 9.53 12.00 33.69
C CYS A 29 9.93 11.88 32.21
N GLY A 30 10.97 11.08 31.96
CA GLY A 30 11.76 11.08 30.72
C GLY A 30 10.94 11.00 29.44
N GLN A 31 11.28 11.88 28.50
CA GLN A 31 10.91 11.72 27.10
C GLN A 31 11.62 10.46 26.56
N PRO A 32 10.90 9.54 25.90
CA PRO A 32 11.56 8.60 25.00
C PRO A 32 12.23 9.42 23.91
N THR A 33 13.51 9.16 23.67
CA THR A 33 14.27 9.70 22.54
C THR A 33 13.48 9.44 21.26
N ALA A 34 13.01 10.50 20.62
CA ALA A 34 12.43 10.44 19.29
C ALA A 34 13.47 9.80 18.36
N GLU A 35 13.11 8.68 17.74
CA GLU A 35 13.86 8.14 16.61
C GLU A 35 14.00 9.25 15.57
N THR A 36 15.24 9.54 15.20
CA THR A 36 15.56 10.44 14.09
C THR A 36 14.75 9.98 12.89
N PRO A 37 13.92 10.82 12.26
CA PRO A 37 13.18 10.42 11.09
C PRO A 37 14.18 9.93 10.03
N ASP A 38 14.02 8.67 9.61
CA ASP A 38 14.72 8.03 8.50
C ASP A 38 14.51 8.87 7.23
N GLN A 39 15.29 9.93 7.09
CA GLN A 39 15.51 10.58 5.83
C GLN A 39 16.33 9.60 5.00
N ALA A 40 15.77 9.17 3.87
CA ALA A 40 16.61 8.81 2.74
C ALA A 40 17.36 10.10 2.37
N THR A 41 18.44 10.39 3.10
CA THR A 41 19.28 11.53 2.80
C THR A 41 19.73 11.30 1.38
N LYS A 42 19.30 12.17 0.47
CA LYS A 42 19.89 12.27 -0.85
C LYS A 42 21.32 12.73 -0.59
N THR A 43 22.21 11.80 -0.29
CA THR A 43 23.64 12.07 -0.21
C THR A 43 23.96 12.70 -1.55
N ALA A 44 24.32 13.99 -1.51
CA ALA A 44 24.62 14.76 -2.69
C ALA A 44 25.74 14.05 -3.43
N ALA A 45 25.39 13.26 -4.46
CA ALA A 45 26.31 12.50 -5.31
C ALA A 45 27.63 12.19 -4.58
N SER A 46 27.56 11.53 -3.42
CA SER A 46 28.73 10.82 -2.93
C SER A 46 28.99 9.82 -4.03
N ASP A 47 30.16 9.94 -4.68
CA ASP A 47 30.62 9.10 -5.79
C ASP A 47 29.86 7.77 -5.76
N PRO A 48 29.09 7.42 -6.81
CA PRO A 48 28.26 6.21 -6.79
C PRO A 48 29.17 5.13 -6.26
N ALA A 49 28.86 4.59 -5.06
CA ALA A 49 29.77 3.73 -4.33
C ALA A 49 30.25 2.71 -5.34
N ALA A 50 31.49 2.88 -5.82
CA ALA A 50 31.84 2.41 -7.16
C ALA A 50 31.51 0.94 -7.16
N ALA A 51 30.47 0.55 -7.91
CA ALA A 51 30.03 -0.81 -7.99
C ALA A 51 31.28 -1.55 -8.43
N LYS A 52 31.95 -2.22 -7.48
CA LYS A 52 33.20 -2.91 -7.77
C LYS A 52 32.72 -4.02 -8.68
N GLN A 53 32.97 -3.84 -9.97
CA GLN A 53 32.82 -4.89 -10.96
C GLN A 53 33.69 -6.03 -10.44
N THR A 54 33.07 -7.02 -9.81
CA THR A 54 33.81 -8.10 -9.19
C THR A 54 34.34 -8.93 -10.34
N SER A 55 35.66 -9.09 -10.44
CA SER A 55 36.30 -10.00 -11.38
C SER A 55 36.04 -11.49 -11.02
N ARG A 56 35.15 -11.73 -10.06
CA ARG A 56 34.78 -13.06 -9.61
C ARG A 56 33.80 -13.68 -10.60
N PRO A 57 33.96 -14.97 -10.94
CA PRO A 57 32.99 -15.68 -11.75
C PRO A 57 31.61 -15.64 -11.07
N LEU A 58 30.56 -15.50 -11.89
CA LEU A 58 29.21 -15.57 -11.36
C LEU A 58 28.91 -16.94 -10.76
N PRO A 59 28.08 -17.00 -9.70
CA PRO A 59 27.58 -18.25 -9.18
C PRO A 59 26.95 -19.14 -10.26
N ARG A 60 27.12 -20.46 -10.14
CA ARG A 60 26.62 -21.45 -11.12
C ARG A 60 25.12 -21.35 -11.39
N HIS A 61 24.31 -20.97 -10.40
CA HIS A 61 22.87 -20.86 -10.56
C HIS A 61 22.47 -19.68 -11.45
N ILE A 62 23.15 -18.53 -11.35
CA ILE A 62 22.97 -17.39 -12.26
C ILE A 62 23.35 -17.78 -13.70
N LEU A 63 24.45 -18.50 -13.88
CA LEU A 63 24.84 -19.00 -15.19
C LEU A 63 23.82 -20.01 -15.75
N ALA A 64 23.24 -20.86 -14.89
CA ALA A 64 22.19 -21.79 -15.26
C ALA A 64 20.88 -21.09 -15.64
N TRP A 65 20.53 -20.02 -14.93
CA TRP A 65 19.41 -19.13 -15.25
C TRP A 65 19.61 -18.46 -16.62
N ALA A 66 20.77 -17.86 -16.87
CA ALA A 66 21.07 -17.26 -18.17
C ALA A 66 21.03 -18.29 -19.31
N ALA A 67 21.53 -19.51 -19.07
CA ALA A 67 21.38 -20.61 -20.02
C ALA A 67 19.93 -21.05 -20.20
N ASN A 68 19.09 -20.94 -19.16
CA ASN A 68 17.66 -21.23 -19.24
C ASN A 68 16.92 -20.22 -20.12
N MET A 69 17.18 -18.92 -19.94
CA MET A 69 16.60 -17.87 -20.79
C MET A 69 16.93 -18.11 -22.27
N ARG A 70 18.16 -18.54 -22.58
CA ARG A 70 18.56 -18.91 -23.95
C ARG A 70 17.73 -20.09 -24.48
N ARG A 71 17.56 -21.15 -23.67
CA ARG A 71 16.79 -22.35 -24.06
C ARG A 71 15.32 -22.03 -24.29
N GLU A 72 14.74 -21.23 -23.43
CA GLU A 72 13.35 -20.82 -23.53
C GLU A 72 13.11 -19.90 -24.74
N CYS A 73 14.03 -18.98 -25.05
CA CYS A 73 13.98 -18.21 -26.30
C CYS A 73 13.93 -19.15 -27.52
N LEU A 74 14.79 -20.16 -27.57
CA LEU A 74 14.81 -21.15 -28.65
C LEU A 74 13.52 -21.99 -28.67
N SER A 75 12.94 -22.35 -27.52
CA SER A 75 11.75 -23.21 -27.45
C SER A 75 10.50 -22.52 -27.98
N VAL A 76 10.44 -21.19 -27.91
CA VAL A 76 9.36 -20.37 -28.50
C VAL A 76 9.64 -19.95 -29.95
N GLY A 77 10.64 -20.55 -30.59
CA GLY A 77 11.00 -20.29 -31.99
C GLY A 77 11.80 -19.01 -32.21
N GLY A 78 12.30 -18.38 -31.14
CA GLY A 78 13.15 -17.21 -31.23
C GLY A 78 14.63 -17.54 -31.42
N THR A 79 15.42 -16.52 -31.72
CA THR A 79 16.88 -16.58 -31.83
C THR A 79 17.51 -15.74 -30.72
N PRO A 80 18.24 -16.33 -29.76
CA PRO A 80 18.85 -15.58 -28.68
C PRO A 80 20.03 -14.76 -29.22
N GLN A 81 19.95 -13.43 -29.09
CA GLN A 81 21.06 -12.51 -29.33
C GLN A 81 21.70 -12.18 -27.98
N LEU A 82 22.93 -12.62 -27.80
CA LEU A 82 23.70 -12.31 -26.60
C LEU A 82 24.51 -11.06 -26.84
N THR A 83 24.23 -10.01 -26.07
CA THR A 83 25.04 -8.80 -26.11
C THR A 83 26.32 -8.98 -25.28
N SER A 84 26.24 -9.79 -24.22
CA SER A 84 27.37 -10.21 -23.38
C SER A 84 27.02 -11.43 -22.52
N GLU A 85 28.00 -11.92 -21.76
CA GLU A 85 27.68 -12.71 -20.55
C GLU A 85 26.90 -11.83 -19.55
N PRO A 86 26.05 -12.42 -18.69
CA PRO A 86 25.38 -11.64 -17.65
C PRO A 86 26.45 -10.99 -16.76
N VAL A 87 26.28 -9.70 -16.48
CA VAL A 87 27.13 -8.96 -15.55
C VAL A 87 26.22 -8.34 -14.51
N PRO A 88 26.45 -8.56 -13.20
CA PRO A 88 25.68 -7.91 -12.17
C PRO A 88 25.85 -6.40 -12.29
N GLN A 89 24.73 -5.67 -12.30
CA GLN A 89 24.75 -4.23 -12.13
C GLN A 89 25.04 -3.87 -10.67
N LEU A 90 24.59 -4.69 -9.73
CA LEU A 90 24.82 -4.50 -8.30
C LEU A 90 25.06 -5.85 -7.61
N VAL A 91 25.96 -5.83 -6.62
CA VAL A 91 26.20 -6.90 -5.67
C VAL A 91 26.08 -6.32 -4.26
N ALA A 92 25.20 -6.89 -3.43
CA ALA A 92 24.90 -6.40 -2.08
C ALA A 92 24.42 -7.55 -1.17
N ASP A 93 24.12 -7.28 0.09
CA ASP A 93 23.48 -8.24 1.02
C ASP A 93 22.08 -7.70 1.39
N PHE A 94 21.07 -7.98 0.55
CA PHE A 94 19.71 -7.44 0.69
C PHE A 94 18.94 -8.08 1.85
N ASN A 95 19.25 -9.33 2.20
CA ASN A 95 18.56 -10.06 3.26
C ASN A 95 19.30 -10.03 4.61
N SER A 96 20.53 -9.50 4.66
CA SER A 96 21.39 -9.42 5.84
C SER A 96 21.93 -10.78 6.32
N ASP A 97 22.04 -11.76 5.42
CA ASP A 97 22.55 -13.10 5.73
C ASP A 97 24.09 -13.22 5.56
N ARG A 98 24.74 -12.10 5.23
CA ARG A 98 26.19 -11.97 4.97
C ARG A 98 26.67 -12.72 3.72
N LYS A 99 25.77 -13.09 2.81
CA LYS A 99 26.11 -13.59 1.47
C LYS A 99 25.86 -12.51 0.42
N GLU A 100 26.52 -12.70 -0.72
CA GLU A 100 26.35 -11.82 -1.87
C GLU A 100 25.03 -12.16 -2.58
N ASP A 101 24.23 -11.13 -2.82
CA ASP A 101 23.03 -11.09 -3.64
C ASP A 101 23.32 -10.29 -4.91
N PHE A 102 22.56 -10.56 -5.97
CA PHE A 102 22.87 -10.04 -7.31
C PHE A 102 21.65 -9.38 -7.94
N LEU A 103 21.85 -8.19 -8.51
CA LEU A 103 20.91 -7.57 -9.44
C LEU A 103 21.51 -7.67 -10.84
N ILE A 104 20.82 -8.37 -11.74
CA ILE A 104 21.27 -8.60 -13.11
C ILE A 104 20.28 -7.95 -14.07
N PRO A 105 20.71 -7.02 -14.94
CA PRO A 105 19.86 -6.50 -16.01
C PRO A 105 19.55 -7.60 -17.00
N ASP A 106 18.28 -7.78 -17.36
CA ASP A 106 17.86 -8.84 -18.30
C ASP A 106 18.28 -8.53 -19.74
N GLY A 107 18.62 -7.26 -20.04
CA GLY A 107 19.05 -6.78 -21.35
C GLY A 107 20.40 -7.34 -21.86
N PHE A 108 21.07 -8.21 -21.10
CA PHE A 108 22.25 -8.95 -21.58
C PHE A 108 21.89 -9.96 -22.71
N MET A 109 20.60 -10.28 -22.85
CA MET A 109 20.09 -11.17 -23.89
C MET A 109 18.82 -10.56 -24.52
N GLN A 110 18.73 -10.62 -25.85
CA GLN A 110 17.50 -10.36 -26.60
C GLN A 110 17.03 -11.65 -27.27
N CYS A 111 15.75 -11.76 -27.59
CA CYS A 111 15.20 -12.92 -28.29
C CYS A 111 14.45 -12.47 -29.55
N ASP A 112 15.10 -12.59 -30.70
CA ASP A 112 14.53 -12.17 -31.98
C ASP A 112 13.52 -13.19 -32.49
N GLY A 113 12.45 -12.73 -33.14
CA GLY A 113 11.47 -13.62 -33.80
C GLY A 113 10.44 -14.25 -32.87
N ALA A 114 10.53 -14.04 -31.55
CA ALA A 114 9.52 -14.46 -30.59
C ALA A 114 8.79 -13.25 -29.99
N LEU A 115 7.55 -12.99 -30.44
CA LEU A 115 6.73 -11.85 -30.01
C LEU A 115 6.43 -11.83 -28.50
N THR A 116 6.52 -12.97 -27.82
CA THR A 116 6.08 -13.15 -26.44
C THR A 116 7.21 -13.21 -25.42
N TYR A 117 8.48 -13.32 -25.86
CA TYR A 117 9.57 -13.72 -24.96
C TYR A 117 10.16 -12.54 -24.18
N PHE A 118 10.10 -11.33 -24.74
CA PHE A 118 10.38 -10.08 -24.03
C PHE A 118 9.51 -8.97 -24.63
N THR A 119 8.23 -8.91 -24.28
CA THR A 119 7.50 -7.65 -24.46
C THR A 119 7.96 -6.68 -23.37
N SER A 120 9.23 -6.31 -23.38
CA SER A 120 9.68 -5.16 -22.61
C SER A 120 9.03 -3.95 -23.26
N GLY A 121 8.12 -3.32 -22.52
CA GLY A 121 7.86 -1.90 -22.71
C GLY A 121 9.19 -1.11 -22.65
N GLN A 122 9.13 0.20 -22.81
CA GLN A 122 10.31 1.07 -22.78
C GLN A 122 11.11 1.07 -21.45
N VAL A 123 10.78 0.17 -20.51
CA VAL A 123 11.32 0.08 -19.17
C VAL A 123 12.28 -1.12 -19.07
N PRO A 124 13.54 -0.92 -18.65
CA PRO A 124 14.47 -2.00 -18.36
C PRO A 124 13.92 -3.01 -17.35
N ASN A 125 14.20 -4.30 -17.60
CA ASN A 125 13.91 -5.39 -16.67
C ASN A 125 15.20 -5.86 -15.98
N TYR A 126 15.04 -6.29 -14.74
CA TYR A 126 16.12 -6.84 -13.94
C TYR A 126 15.63 -8.07 -13.19
N THR A 127 16.55 -8.98 -12.96
CA THR A 127 16.34 -10.14 -12.09
C THR A 127 17.21 -10.00 -10.85
N ILE A 128 16.60 -10.14 -9.68
CA ILE A 128 17.27 -10.13 -8.38
C ILE A 128 17.41 -11.57 -7.90
N PHE A 129 18.63 -11.95 -7.54
CA PHE A 129 18.96 -13.22 -6.88
C PHE A 129 19.31 -12.94 -5.43
N VAL A 130 18.43 -13.31 -4.51
CA VAL A 130 18.65 -13.17 -3.07
C VAL A 130 19.01 -14.53 -2.50
N SER A 131 20.12 -14.60 -1.77
CA SER A 131 20.56 -15.81 -1.11
C SER A 131 19.50 -16.33 -0.12
N THR A 132 19.40 -17.64 0.05
CA THR A 132 18.55 -18.28 1.06
C THR A 132 19.24 -19.53 1.61
N GLU A 133 18.68 -20.15 2.65
CA GLU A 133 19.17 -21.44 3.14
C GLU A 133 19.11 -22.55 2.09
N LYS A 134 18.15 -22.46 1.14
CA LYS A 134 17.92 -23.46 0.10
C LYS A 134 18.64 -23.15 -1.21
N GLY A 135 19.36 -22.04 -1.31
CA GLY A 135 19.97 -21.57 -2.55
C GLY A 135 19.76 -20.09 -2.74
N HIS A 136 19.02 -19.70 -3.78
CA HIS A 136 18.65 -18.31 -4.06
C HIS A 136 17.16 -18.24 -4.39
N ASP A 137 16.52 -17.15 -3.98
CA ASP A 137 15.20 -16.72 -4.42
C ASP A 137 15.37 -15.77 -5.61
N GLU A 138 14.49 -15.89 -6.59
CA GLU A 138 14.53 -15.12 -7.85
C GLU A 138 13.33 -14.18 -7.90
N THR A 139 13.56 -12.89 -8.16
CA THR A 139 12.48 -11.90 -8.31
C THR A 139 12.77 -10.99 -9.49
N GLY A 140 11.87 -11.00 -10.48
CA GLY A 140 11.89 -10.05 -11.59
C GLY A 140 11.30 -8.70 -11.19
N ILE A 141 11.93 -7.62 -11.65
CA ILE A 141 11.46 -6.23 -11.49
C ILE A 141 11.60 -5.46 -12.80
N SER A 142 10.80 -4.42 -12.98
CA SER A 142 10.92 -3.46 -14.09
C SER A 142 11.08 -2.07 -13.50
N SER A 143 12.10 -1.32 -13.91
CA SER A 143 12.36 0.03 -13.41
C SER A 143 13.15 0.85 -14.43
N LEU A 144 12.85 2.14 -14.57
CA LEU A 144 13.67 3.03 -15.41
C LEU A 144 15.02 3.31 -14.77
N ASP A 145 15.02 3.47 -13.45
CA ASP A 145 16.22 3.76 -12.66
C ASP A 145 16.34 2.76 -11.52
N VAL A 146 17.54 2.25 -11.30
CA VAL A 146 17.85 1.40 -10.14
C VAL A 146 19.08 1.94 -9.45
N SER A 147 19.00 2.12 -8.14
CA SER A 147 20.12 2.55 -7.31
C SER A 147 20.12 1.82 -5.96
N ALA A 148 21.30 1.59 -5.40
CA ALA A 148 21.43 1.05 -4.05
C ALA A 148 21.25 2.15 -3.00
N ALA A 149 20.60 1.83 -1.88
CA ALA A 149 20.51 2.70 -0.71
C ALA A 149 20.49 1.89 0.58
N LYS A 150 20.54 2.59 1.72
CA LYS A 150 20.27 2.02 3.04
C LYS A 150 18.87 2.43 3.50
N PHE A 151 18.11 1.48 4.02
CA PHE A 151 16.82 1.73 4.67
C PHE A 151 16.80 1.01 6.03
N SER A 152 16.65 1.78 7.11
CA SER A 152 16.75 1.29 8.50
C SER A 152 17.97 0.38 8.72
N GLY A 153 19.13 0.78 8.16
CA GLY A 153 20.42 0.07 8.27
C GLY A 153 20.65 -1.08 7.27
N ARG A 154 19.67 -1.44 6.43
CA ARG A 154 19.73 -2.59 5.50
C ARG A 154 19.90 -2.13 4.06
N ASP A 155 20.57 -2.93 3.23
CA ASP A 155 20.68 -2.64 1.79
C ASP A 155 19.33 -2.83 1.10
N VAL A 156 18.94 -1.83 0.31
CA VAL A 156 17.72 -1.83 -0.50
C VAL A 156 18.02 -1.29 -1.90
N LEU A 157 17.12 -1.58 -2.82
CA LEU A 157 17.06 -0.94 -4.13
C LEU A 157 16.07 0.21 -4.08
N ILE A 158 16.44 1.38 -4.59
CA ILE A 158 15.49 2.43 -4.93
C ILE A 158 15.12 2.26 -6.40
N LEU A 159 13.84 1.97 -6.63
CA LEU A 159 13.24 1.73 -7.94
C LEU A 159 12.30 2.88 -8.29
N SER A 160 12.28 3.30 -9.55
CA SER A 160 11.35 4.30 -10.08
C SER A 160 10.12 3.62 -10.70
N THR A 161 8.95 4.19 -10.44
CA THR A 161 7.67 3.72 -11.00
C THR A 161 7.34 4.40 -12.33
N GLY A 162 8.04 5.47 -12.66
CA GLY A 162 7.81 6.26 -13.87
C GLY A 162 8.26 5.51 -15.12
N GLY A 163 7.41 5.49 -16.13
CA GLY A 163 7.71 5.02 -17.49
C GLY A 163 6.59 5.47 -18.42
N PRO A 164 6.86 5.94 -19.65
CA PRO A 164 5.80 6.29 -20.59
C PRO A 164 4.84 5.11 -20.80
N GLY A 165 3.56 5.30 -20.49
CA GLY A 165 2.51 4.27 -20.65
C GLY A 165 2.34 3.28 -19.49
N ALA A 166 3.13 3.40 -18.41
CA ALA A 166 2.87 2.66 -17.18
C ALA A 166 1.69 3.27 -16.40
N TYR A 167 0.95 2.44 -15.65
CA TYR A 167 -0.07 2.92 -14.71
C TYR A 167 0.57 3.92 -13.73
N GLU A 168 0.06 5.15 -13.67
CA GLU A 168 0.58 6.20 -12.79
C GLU A 168 0.39 5.77 -11.33
N ARG A 169 1.49 5.42 -10.68
CA ARG A 169 1.50 5.10 -9.26
C ARG A 169 1.39 6.41 -8.48
N PRO A 170 0.74 6.42 -7.30
CA PRO A 170 0.63 7.62 -6.49
C PRO A 170 1.96 7.98 -5.77
N TYR A 171 3.05 7.26 -6.06
CA TYR A 171 4.42 7.53 -5.62
C TYR A 171 5.37 7.42 -6.83
N ASP A 172 6.47 8.17 -6.77
CA ASP A 172 7.50 8.27 -7.83
C ASP A 172 8.54 7.15 -7.73
N ARG A 173 8.91 6.81 -6.49
CA ARG A 173 9.96 5.83 -6.18
C ARG A 173 9.56 4.98 -4.98
N TYR A 174 10.19 3.82 -4.84
CA TYR A 174 10.04 2.98 -3.67
C TYR A 174 11.35 2.27 -3.31
N ALA A 175 11.54 2.02 -2.02
CA ALA A 175 12.59 1.16 -1.51
C ALA A 175 12.11 -0.29 -1.60
N PHE A 176 12.84 -1.12 -2.31
CA PHE A 176 12.58 -2.54 -2.50
C PHE A 176 13.67 -3.35 -1.81
N GLY A 177 13.29 -4.20 -0.86
CA GLY A 177 14.22 -4.91 0.00
C GLY A 177 13.59 -6.11 0.67
N TRP A 178 14.37 -6.83 1.47
CA TRP A 178 13.90 -8.04 2.15
C TRP A 178 12.98 -7.72 3.33
N ASP A 179 11.73 -8.20 3.32
CA ASP A 179 10.77 -8.01 4.41
C ASP A 179 10.92 -9.03 5.57
N GLY A 180 11.90 -9.93 5.46
CA GLY A 180 12.09 -11.08 6.35
C GLY A 180 11.71 -12.42 5.72
N LYS A 181 10.96 -12.40 4.60
CA LYS A 181 10.48 -13.59 3.88
C LYS A 181 10.74 -13.54 2.38
N LYS A 182 10.65 -12.35 1.77
CA LYS A 182 10.83 -12.13 0.33
C LYS A 182 11.27 -10.70 0.04
N MET A 183 11.65 -10.43 -1.19
CA MET A 183 11.79 -9.05 -1.67
C MET A 183 10.42 -8.37 -1.80
N ALA A 184 10.26 -7.19 -1.22
CA ALA A 184 9.01 -6.43 -1.20
C ALA A 184 9.26 -4.91 -1.10
N PRO A 185 8.27 -4.07 -1.45
CA PRO A 185 8.34 -2.64 -1.16
C PRO A 185 8.33 -2.39 0.36
N LEU A 186 9.30 -1.63 0.85
CA LEU A 186 9.48 -1.29 2.27
C LEU A 186 9.14 0.18 2.59
N ALA A 187 9.27 1.07 1.60
CA ALA A 187 8.90 2.48 1.71
C ALA A 187 8.62 3.08 0.34
N PHE A 188 7.84 4.16 0.32
CA PHE A 188 7.45 4.87 -0.90
C PHE A 188 7.85 6.34 -0.80
N TYR A 189 8.15 6.95 -1.94
CA TYR A 189 8.67 8.30 -2.04
C TYR A 189 7.97 9.09 -3.15
N ASP A 190 7.66 10.36 -2.87
CA ASP A 190 7.18 11.31 -3.87
C ASP A 190 8.32 11.78 -4.81
N ALA A 191 7.97 12.55 -5.84
CA ALA A 191 8.94 13.08 -6.81
C ALA A 191 10.00 14.02 -6.19
N LYS A 192 9.75 14.56 -4.99
CA LYS A 192 10.68 15.42 -4.24
C LYS A 192 11.58 14.58 -3.32
N GLY A 193 11.39 13.26 -3.25
CA GLY A 193 12.09 12.36 -2.35
C GLY A 193 11.50 12.33 -0.93
N GLY A 194 10.35 12.97 -0.70
CA GLY A 194 9.63 12.91 0.56
C GLY A 194 8.98 11.53 0.74
N ARG A 195 9.05 10.97 1.95
CA ARG A 195 8.41 9.69 2.25
C ARG A 195 6.89 9.85 2.17
N VAL A 196 6.23 8.88 1.56
CA VAL A 196 4.77 8.79 1.43
C VAL A 196 4.31 7.38 1.78
N ASN A 197 3.00 7.22 1.98
CA ASN A 197 2.37 5.91 1.99
C ASN A 197 2.28 5.34 0.56
N GLU A 198 1.94 4.06 0.43
CA GLU A 198 1.75 3.39 -0.88
C GLU A 198 0.69 4.07 -1.76
N ASP A 199 -0.23 4.79 -1.14
CA ASP A 199 -1.29 5.58 -1.79
C ASP A 199 -0.89 7.04 -2.11
N GLY A 200 0.37 7.41 -1.87
CA GLY A 200 0.90 8.76 -2.14
C GLY A 200 0.61 9.81 -1.06
N SER A 201 -0.18 9.49 -0.04
CA SER A 201 -0.43 10.44 1.06
C SER A 201 0.83 10.68 1.90
N PRO A 202 0.97 11.87 2.53
CA PRO A 202 2.15 12.22 3.30
C PRO A 202 2.47 11.22 4.40
N TRP A 203 3.71 10.72 4.43
CA TRP A 203 4.18 9.86 5.51
C TRP A 203 4.28 10.65 6.82
N ARG A 204 3.72 10.09 7.90
CA ARG A 204 3.89 10.61 9.25
C ARG A 204 4.61 9.57 10.10
N SER A 205 5.89 9.79 10.38
CA SER A 205 6.66 8.95 11.30
C SER A 205 5.98 8.98 12.67
N GLY A 206 5.37 7.86 13.08
CA GLY A 206 4.64 7.76 14.34
C GLY A 206 3.14 7.56 14.22
N ALA A 207 2.61 7.18 13.05
CA ALA A 207 1.29 6.55 13.01
C ALA A 207 1.34 5.25 13.82
N ALA A 208 0.96 5.33 15.08
CA ALA A 208 0.76 4.15 15.91
C ALA A 208 -0.23 3.22 15.20
N ILE A 209 0.02 1.91 15.26
CA ILE A 209 -1.04 0.92 15.06
C ILE A 209 -2.12 1.28 16.08
N SER A 210 -3.14 1.97 15.62
CA SER A 210 -4.28 2.32 16.44
C SER A 210 -5.14 1.06 16.49
N THR A 211 -5.11 0.33 17.59
CA THR A 211 -6.11 -0.73 17.81
C THR A 211 -7.54 -0.17 17.94
N ALA A 212 -7.69 1.15 18.05
CA ALA A 212 -8.99 1.79 18.10
C ALA A 212 -9.66 1.83 16.72
N PHE A 213 -10.95 1.48 16.72
CA PHE A 213 -11.86 1.62 15.60
C PHE A 213 -11.79 3.03 14.98
N PRO A 214 -11.97 3.17 13.66
CA PRO A 214 -12.09 4.48 13.02
C PRO A 214 -13.15 5.34 13.73
N PRO A 215 -13.02 6.68 13.75
CA PRO A 215 -13.91 7.58 14.49
C PRO A 215 -15.28 7.75 13.81
N ILE A 216 -15.98 6.64 13.63
CA ILE A 216 -17.32 6.49 13.08
C ILE A 216 -18.10 5.50 13.99
N PRO A 217 -19.44 5.55 14.01
CA PRO A 217 -20.24 4.62 14.79
C PRO A 217 -20.02 3.16 14.37
N LYS A 218 -20.05 2.23 15.31
CA LYS A 218 -20.17 0.80 14.98
C LYS A 218 -21.61 0.47 14.59
N GLY A 219 -21.79 -0.60 13.83
CA GLY A 219 -23.12 -1.13 13.50
C GLY A 219 -23.40 -1.12 12.01
N TYR A 220 -24.63 -0.74 11.63
CA TYR A 220 -25.12 -0.95 10.28
C TYR A 220 -24.78 0.19 9.34
N TYR A 221 -24.43 -0.13 8.09
CA TYR A 221 -24.12 0.83 7.04
C TYR A 221 -24.82 0.46 5.73
N ALA A 222 -25.41 1.44 5.07
CA ALA A 222 -25.92 1.30 3.71
C ALA A 222 -24.79 1.54 2.70
N ALA A 223 -24.60 0.61 1.77
CA ALA A 223 -23.60 0.70 0.71
C ALA A 223 -24.18 1.37 -0.55
N ASN A 224 -23.55 2.45 -1.02
CA ASN A 224 -23.89 3.20 -2.23
C ASN A 224 -25.33 3.72 -2.32
N MET A 225 -26.03 3.81 -1.19
CA MET A 225 -27.41 4.28 -1.13
C MET A 225 -27.78 4.84 0.25
N SER A 226 -29.02 5.31 0.39
CA SER A 226 -29.57 5.75 1.66
C SER A 226 -30.02 4.57 2.53
N CYS A 227 -30.05 4.76 3.86
CA CYS A 227 -30.56 3.75 4.78
C CYS A 227 -32.00 3.31 4.47
N ALA A 228 -32.88 4.25 4.12
CA ALA A 228 -34.25 3.93 3.74
C ALA A 228 -34.32 2.98 2.52
N ARG A 229 -33.48 3.23 1.50
CA ARG A 229 -33.43 2.37 0.31
C ARG A 229 -32.82 1.01 0.62
N ALA A 230 -31.77 0.96 1.42
CA ALA A 230 -31.15 -0.30 1.85
C ALA A 230 -32.16 -1.18 2.61
N HIS A 231 -32.96 -0.60 3.51
CA HIS A 231 -34.02 -1.33 4.22
C HIS A 231 -35.07 -1.92 3.26
N SER A 232 -35.51 -1.15 2.25
CA SER A 232 -36.47 -1.63 1.26
C SER A 232 -35.91 -2.73 0.36
N ALA A 233 -34.65 -2.60 -0.09
CA ALA A 233 -34.00 -3.58 -0.94
C ALA A 233 -33.82 -4.93 -0.23
N GLN A 234 -33.42 -4.89 1.04
CA GLN A 234 -33.26 -6.09 1.87
C GLN A 234 -34.59 -6.84 2.05
N ALA A 235 -35.69 -6.10 2.27
CA ALA A 235 -37.02 -6.68 2.44
C ALA A 235 -37.58 -7.32 1.15
N ALA A 236 -37.09 -6.89 -0.02
CA ALA A 236 -37.55 -7.37 -1.32
C ALA A 236 -36.82 -8.64 -1.81
N SER A 237 -35.88 -9.19 -1.04
CA SER A 237 -35.00 -10.31 -1.43
C SER A 237 -34.07 -10.02 -2.64
N ASP A 238 -34.07 -8.79 -3.17
CA ASP A 238 -33.33 -8.34 -4.37
C ASP A 238 -31.85 -8.02 -4.12
N GLY A 239 -31.17 -8.78 -3.26
CA GLY A 239 -29.72 -8.65 -3.11
C GLY A 239 -29.32 -8.05 -1.76
N PRO A 240 -28.81 -8.87 -0.84
CA PRO A 240 -28.51 -8.44 0.50
C PRO A 240 -27.13 -7.78 0.68
N ALA A 241 -26.55 -7.32 -0.44
CA ALA A 241 -25.30 -6.58 -0.49
C ALA A 241 -25.46 -5.09 -0.06
N SER A 242 -26.68 -4.61 0.10
CA SER A 242 -26.99 -3.19 0.30
C SER A 242 -26.78 -2.69 1.73
N LEU A 243 -26.77 -3.60 2.71
CA LEU A 243 -26.57 -3.30 4.13
C LEU A 243 -25.44 -4.18 4.68
N VAL A 244 -24.52 -3.57 5.42
CA VAL A 244 -23.41 -4.26 6.08
C VAL A 244 -23.40 -3.95 7.57
N GLN A 245 -22.89 -4.87 8.38
CA GLN A 245 -22.48 -4.59 9.75
C GLN A 245 -20.97 -4.34 9.77
N PHE A 246 -20.52 -3.27 10.43
CA PHE A 246 -19.12 -2.92 10.57
C PHE A 246 -18.78 -2.58 12.03
N ASP A 247 -17.87 -3.34 12.62
CA ASP A 247 -17.38 -3.14 13.99
C ASP A 247 -15.92 -3.58 14.16
N ASP A 248 -15.45 -3.76 15.40
CA ASP A 248 -14.06 -4.13 15.66
C ASP A 248 -13.69 -5.53 15.15
N SER A 249 -14.68 -6.37 14.92
CA SER A 249 -14.52 -7.81 14.70
C SER A 249 -14.76 -8.21 13.25
N ALA A 250 -15.63 -7.52 12.53
CA ALA A 250 -15.92 -7.85 11.14
C ALA A 250 -16.50 -6.68 10.33
N LEU A 251 -16.37 -6.81 9.01
CA LEU A 251 -17.22 -6.14 8.04
C LEU A 251 -18.04 -7.21 7.35
N THR A 252 -19.33 -7.31 7.66
CA THR A 252 -20.16 -8.47 7.31
C THR A 252 -21.35 -8.06 6.47
N TRP A 253 -21.52 -8.75 5.35
CA TRP A 253 -22.75 -8.82 4.55
C TRP A 253 -23.56 -10.05 4.96
N PHE A 254 -24.73 -10.25 4.35
CA PHE A 254 -25.57 -11.43 4.66
C PHE A 254 -24.91 -12.79 4.40
N ASP A 255 -23.98 -12.86 3.46
CA ASP A 255 -23.26 -14.07 3.06
C ASP A 255 -21.91 -14.20 3.78
N GLY A 256 -21.67 -13.35 4.78
CA GLY A 256 -20.44 -13.29 5.54
C GLY A 256 -19.59 -12.08 5.18
N GLY A 257 -18.31 -12.14 5.54
CA GLY A 257 -17.37 -11.06 5.30
C GLY A 257 -16.03 -11.31 5.98
N PRO A 258 -15.05 -10.43 5.74
CA PRO A 258 -13.74 -10.55 6.37
C PRO A 258 -13.81 -10.30 7.90
N GLU A 259 -13.04 -11.09 8.63
CA GLU A 259 -12.74 -10.86 10.05
C GLU A 259 -11.70 -9.74 10.18
N ILE A 260 -11.97 -8.75 11.02
CA ILE A 260 -11.07 -7.63 11.27
C ILE A 260 -10.05 -8.04 12.33
N ARG A 261 -8.78 -7.78 12.02
CA ARG A 261 -7.61 -8.04 12.86
C ARG A 261 -7.06 -6.79 13.53
N GLY A 262 -7.40 -5.62 13.01
CA GLY A 262 -7.00 -4.36 13.59
C GLY A 262 -7.11 -3.19 12.64
N PHE A 263 -6.75 -2.03 13.15
CA PHE A 263 -6.83 -0.76 12.44
C PHE A 263 -5.47 -0.08 12.44
N GLU A 264 -5.20 0.69 11.39
CA GLU A 264 -3.98 1.48 11.26
C GLU A 264 -4.38 2.85 10.72
N SER A 265 -4.15 3.90 11.50
CA SER A 265 -4.42 5.27 11.06
C SER A 265 -3.36 5.68 10.06
N LEU A 266 -3.78 6.03 8.84
CA LEU A 266 -2.89 6.55 7.80
C LEU A 266 -2.83 8.09 7.82
N GLY A 267 -3.52 8.72 8.77
CA GLY A 267 -3.71 10.17 8.82
C GLY A 267 -4.75 10.67 7.82
N ASN A 268 -5.07 11.97 7.87
CA ASN A 268 -6.04 12.61 6.96
C ASN A 268 -7.39 11.88 6.86
N ASN A 269 -7.89 11.38 8.00
CA ASN A 269 -9.12 10.58 8.11
C ASN A 269 -9.10 9.25 7.34
N ARG A 270 -7.93 8.73 6.99
CA ARG A 270 -7.76 7.46 6.31
C ARG A 270 -7.30 6.38 7.27
N PHE A 271 -7.85 5.19 7.11
CA PHE A 271 -7.60 4.05 7.98
C PHE A 271 -7.42 2.80 7.13
N ARG A 272 -6.31 2.09 7.32
CA ARG A 272 -6.17 0.73 6.82
C ARG A 272 -6.82 -0.22 7.81
N ILE A 273 -7.75 -1.00 7.31
CA ILE A 273 -8.40 -2.08 8.03
C ILE A 273 -7.61 -3.34 7.71
N ARG A 274 -7.02 -3.95 8.74
CA ARG A 274 -6.35 -5.24 8.61
C ARG A 274 -7.40 -6.31 8.75
N ALA A 275 -7.59 -7.15 7.73
CA ALA A 275 -8.67 -8.12 7.75
C ALA A 275 -8.24 -9.45 7.12
N ARG A 276 -9.01 -10.50 7.39
CA ARG A 276 -8.79 -11.83 6.81
C ARG A 276 -10.13 -12.40 6.35
N SER A 277 -10.19 -12.81 5.09
CA SER A 277 -11.35 -13.50 4.54
C SER A 277 -11.12 -15.00 4.58
N TYR A 278 -12.11 -15.71 5.09
CA TYR A 278 -12.20 -17.16 5.01
C TYR A 278 -13.27 -17.41 3.96
N GLY A 279 -12.86 -17.79 2.74
CA GLY A 279 -13.83 -18.07 1.68
C GLY A 279 -14.81 -19.16 2.11
N ASN A 280 -15.87 -19.39 1.33
CA ASN A 280 -16.89 -20.43 1.61
C ASN A 280 -16.38 -21.90 1.51
N GLY A 281 -15.06 -22.10 1.51
CA GLY A 281 -14.39 -23.40 1.54
C GLY A 281 -13.48 -23.52 2.78
N ASP A 282 -12.95 -24.72 3.02
CA ASP A 282 -12.13 -25.11 4.19
C ASP A 282 -10.73 -24.44 4.21
N ASP A 283 -10.68 -23.12 4.00
CA ASP A 283 -9.46 -22.32 3.98
C ASP A 283 -9.13 -21.87 5.41
N THR A 284 -8.72 -22.83 6.24
CA THR A 284 -8.25 -22.62 7.62
C THR A 284 -7.12 -21.59 7.74
N LYS A 285 -6.49 -21.22 6.62
CA LYS A 285 -5.40 -20.24 6.57
C LYS A 285 -5.90 -18.82 6.36
N GLY A 286 -7.04 -18.63 5.70
CA GLY A 286 -7.65 -17.34 5.37
C GLY A 286 -6.75 -16.44 4.51
N THR A 287 -7.34 -15.77 3.54
CA THR A 287 -6.62 -14.87 2.64
C THR A 287 -6.59 -13.46 3.22
N SER A 288 -5.45 -12.77 3.08
CA SER A 288 -5.32 -11.37 3.49
C SER A 288 -6.39 -10.55 2.83
N ALA A 289 -7.10 -9.78 3.65
CA ALA A 289 -8.26 -9.04 3.22
C ALA A 289 -8.22 -7.54 3.52
N ASP A 290 -7.01 -7.00 3.62
CA ASP A 290 -6.79 -5.62 3.98
C ASP A 290 -7.44 -4.65 2.97
N PHE A 291 -8.04 -3.59 3.48
CA PHE A 291 -8.61 -2.51 2.68
C PHE A 291 -8.41 -1.17 3.37
N VAL A 292 -8.56 -0.08 2.62
CA VAL A 292 -8.44 1.28 3.15
C VAL A 292 -9.80 1.96 3.08
N ILE A 293 -10.17 2.64 4.16
CA ILE A 293 -11.31 3.55 4.19
C ILE A 293 -10.84 4.98 4.39
N ARG A 294 -11.65 5.92 3.90
CA ARG A 294 -11.55 7.35 4.21
C ARG A 294 -12.84 7.80 4.88
N VAL A 295 -12.75 8.22 6.14
CA VAL A 295 -13.86 8.80 6.89
C VAL A 295 -14.16 10.19 6.32
N THR A 296 -15.35 10.35 5.75
CA THR A 296 -15.80 11.57 5.06
C THR A 296 -16.71 12.43 5.93
N GLY A 297 -17.22 11.87 7.03
CA GLY A 297 -18.07 12.55 8.00
C GLY A 297 -18.22 11.71 9.26
N ALA A 298 -18.91 12.27 10.27
CA ALA A 298 -19.09 11.59 11.57
C ALA A 298 -19.83 10.25 11.46
N SER A 299 -20.56 10.01 10.37
CA SER A 299 -21.38 8.81 10.15
C SER A 299 -21.21 8.25 8.74
N THR A 300 -20.13 8.62 8.04
CA THR A 300 -19.92 8.23 6.64
C THR A 300 -18.45 7.96 6.34
N PHE A 301 -18.20 6.97 5.49
CA PHE A 301 -16.88 6.70 4.94
C PHE A 301 -16.98 6.23 3.48
N VAL A 302 -15.84 6.21 2.79
CA VAL A 302 -15.72 5.56 1.49
C VAL A 302 -14.58 4.55 1.53
N THR A 303 -14.69 3.45 0.77
CA THR A 303 -13.58 2.52 0.55
C THR A 303 -12.69 3.05 -0.58
N GLU A 304 -11.40 2.77 -0.52
CA GLU A 304 -10.50 3.09 -1.62
C GLU A 304 -10.32 1.87 -2.54
N PRO A 305 -10.22 2.08 -3.87
CA PRO A 305 -10.06 0.99 -4.80
C PRO A 305 -8.69 0.29 -4.61
N GLY A 306 -8.64 -1.00 -4.94
CA GLY A 306 -7.38 -1.76 -4.97
C GLY A 306 -7.22 -2.80 -3.87
N SER A 307 -8.26 -3.06 -3.07
CA SER A 307 -8.35 -4.32 -2.31
C SER A 307 -9.17 -5.35 -3.08
N PHE A 308 -8.93 -6.63 -2.81
CA PHE A 308 -9.73 -7.71 -3.41
C PHE A 308 -11.21 -7.71 -2.94
N LEU A 309 -11.57 -6.94 -1.90
CA LEU A 309 -12.97 -6.76 -1.47
C LEU A 309 -13.68 -5.66 -2.26
N PHE A 310 -12.93 -4.67 -2.77
CA PHE A 310 -13.47 -3.47 -3.37
C PHE A 310 -12.77 -3.18 -4.69
N ASP A 311 -13.38 -3.65 -5.77
CA ASP A 311 -12.95 -3.38 -7.15
C ASP A 311 -13.06 -1.88 -7.50
N GLY A 312 -13.89 -1.14 -6.76
CA GLY A 312 -14.10 0.30 -6.93
C GLY A 312 -14.31 1.02 -5.60
N GLN A 313 -14.34 2.35 -5.66
CA GLN A 313 -14.73 3.16 -4.50
C GLN A 313 -16.22 2.96 -4.20
N GLU A 314 -16.54 2.57 -2.97
CA GLU A 314 -17.92 2.47 -2.47
C GLU A 314 -18.14 3.46 -1.32
N SER A 315 -19.36 3.96 -1.18
CA SER A 315 -19.75 4.87 -0.11
C SER A 315 -20.61 4.18 0.93
N PHE A 316 -20.36 4.47 2.19
CA PHE A 316 -21.06 3.86 3.32
C PHE A 316 -21.65 4.94 4.22
N ILE A 317 -22.93 4.80 4.55
CA ILE A 317 -23.68 5.71 5.43
C ILE A 317 -24.21 4.92 6.62
N HIS A 318 -23.89 5.34 7.84
CA HIS A 318 -24.36 4.68 9.05
C HIS A 318 -25.88 4.75 9.16
N CYS A 319 -26.48 3.60 9.41
CA CYS A 319 -27.90 3.43 9.67
C CYS A 319 -28.07 3.15 11.17
N PRO A 320 -28.67 4.09 11.93
CA PRO A 320 -28.89 3.88 13.35
C PRO A 320 -29.61 2.56 13.60
N THR A 321 -29.12 1.75 14.55
CA THR A 321 -29.63 0.39 14.81
C THR A 321 -31.14 0.33 15.02
N ASN A 322 -31.72 1.34 15.66
CA ASN A 322 -33.16 1.44 15.90
C ASN A 322 -33.99 1.72 14.63
N THR A 323 -33.34 2.10 13.53
CA THR A 323 -33.99 2.29 12.21
C THR A 323 -33.90 1.04 11.34
N VAL A 324 -32.98 0.12 11.63
CA VAL A 324 -32.84 -1.15 10.90
C VAL A 324 -33.89 -2.14 11.40
N PRO A 325 -34.75 -2.70 10.54
CA PRO A 325 -35.78 -3.66 10.95
C PRO A 325 -35.18 -4.88 11.65
N LYS A 326 -35.82 -5.36 12.73
CA LYS A 326 -35.32 -6.53 13.49
C LYS A 326 -35.09 -7.76 12.61
N ALA A 327 -36.01 -8.06 11.69
CA ALA A 327 -35.87 -9.20 10.77
C ALA A 327 -34.60 -9.15 9.91
N VAL A 328 -34.07 -7.94 9.64
CA VAL A 328 -32.79 -7.76 8.94
C VAL A 328 -31.62 -7.91 9.91
N ARG A 329 -31.71 -7.32 11.10
CA ARG A 329 -30.67 -7.43 12.14
C ARG A 329 -30.40 -8.87 12.55
N ASP A 330 -31.44 -9.70 12.60
CA ASP A 330 -31.34 -11.12 12.98
C ASP A 330 -30.40 -11.92 12.05
N TRP A 331 -30.13 -11.45 10.83
CA TRP A 331 -29.17 -12.09 9.92
C TRP A 331 -27.72 -11.89 10.35
N PHE A 332 -27.47 -10.81 11.09
CA PHE A 332 -26.15 -10.41 11.56
C PHE A 332 -25.95 -10.76 13.04
N GLU A 333 -27.03 -10.74 13.84
CA GLU A 333 -27.00 -10.89 15.29
C GLU A 333 -27.12 -12.35 15.78
N GLY A 334 -27.60 -13.28 14.94
CA GLY A 334 -27.77 -14.71 15.29
C GLY A 334 -28.98 -15.00 16.16
#